data_AF-A0A2K3NRH2-F1
#
_entry.id   AF-A0A2K3NRH2-F1
#
_cell.length_a   1.000
_cell.length_b   1.000
_cell.length_c   1.000
_cell.angle_alpha   90.00
_cell.angle_beta   90.00
_cell.angle_gamma   90.00
#
_symmetry.space_group_name_H-M   'P 1'
#
loop_
_entity.id
_entity.type
_entity.pdbx_description
1 polymer ?
#
loop_
_entity_poly.entity_id
_entity_poly.type
_entity_poly.pdbx_seq_one_letter_code
_entity_poly.pdbx_strand_id
1 'polypeptide(L)'
;MASSLSSSSYLHTTHSQSTKTFKPSPCITAYFNTKFTSIPFHTHHLCKHYHISCIPLSPTIPPKATSTLIHSSLSSPNPPISKEDAILQAKTSLSTVLEKPLNNPKLIGKFKKLKQPKFRVEIPVIDDSPDSLSKLALDIFGDMSIKRKGSAIKILILWPNPSLKEAAIVAFQSHSINNIVEHIDIVSVAKTDPRILNSADVTIFLVPESSQLSVVKMVSDAFSPKPVVLLNPKWAFEEESNFGNLSGFVSSFEVVYSFMGLEVRGLLSKRKGVIFKYVRDGVGSGERWNVLVEEGEEMKVVSSFKVRPSIGEVETVLYNLMAINSPITKSAKFFKGLVSNVTGKK
;
A
#
# COMPACT_ATOMS: atom_id res chain seq x y z
N MET A 1 39.53 27.19 -21.92
CA MET A 1 38.22 27.70 -22.37
C MET A 1 37.44 26.47 -22.83
N ALA A 2 36.67 25.82 -21.95
CA ALA A 2 35.25 26.08 -21.69
C ALA A 2 34.42 25.92 -22.98
N SER A 3 33.45 25.01 -23.09
CA SER A 3 32.36 24.77 -22.16
C SER A 3 31.73 23.38 -22.32
N SER A 4 31.42 22.78 -21.16
CA SER A 4 30.57 21.61 -20.97
C SER A 4 29.09 21.99 -21.12
N LEU A 5 28.33 21.25 -21.94
CA LEU A 5 26.87 21.29 -21.94
C LEU A 5 26.33 20.20 -21.01
N SER A 6 26.17 20.57 -19.74
CA SER A 6 25.39 19.82 -18.76
C SER A 6 23.90 20.02 -19.07
N SER A 7 23.26 19.02 -19.69
CA SER A 7 21.80 18.97 -19.78
C SER A 7 21.22 18.53 -18.44
N SER A 8 20.78 19.50 -17.64
CA SER A 8 19.97 19.27 -16.44
C SER A 8 18.52 19.01 -16.86
N SER A 9 17.94 17.88 -16.44
CA SER A 9 16.50 17.62 -16.54
C SER A 9 15.99 17.05 -15.21
N TYR A 10 15.03 17.74 -14.61
CA TYR A 10 14.42 17.38 -13.33
C TYR A 10 13.29 16.37 -13.54
N LEU A 11 13.43 15.14 -13.01
CA LEU A 11 12.26 14.34 -12.67
C LEU A 11 11.64 14.92 -11.40
N HIS A 12 10.38 15.32 -11.49
CA HIS A 12 9.59 15.63 -10.31
C HIS A 12 8.80 14.38 -9.95
N THR A 13 9.18 13.73 -8.85
CA THR A 13 8.18 13.03 -8.04
C THR A 13 7.24 14.13 -7.53
N THR A 14 6.09 14.29 -8.18
CA THR A 14 5.05 15.18 -7.67
C THR A 14 4.51 14.55 -6.38
N HIS A 15 5.11 14.92 -5.26
CA HIS A 15 4.37 15.00 -4.02
C HIS A 15 3.42 16.18 -4.21
N SER A 16 2.12 15.95 -4.19
CA SER A 16 1.11 17.01 -4.27
C SER A 16 1.28 17.96 -3.07
N GLN A 17 2.14 18.96 -3.21
CA GLN A 17 2.13 20.14 -2.35
C GLN A 17 1.01 21.06 -2.83
N SER A 18 0.03 21.21 -1.95
CA SER A 18 -1.10 22.12 -2.01
C SER A 18 -0.81 23.45 -2.71
N THR A 19 -1.57 23.75 -3.77
CA THR A 19 -1.71 25.12 -4.28
C THR A 19 -2.90 25.80 -3.62
N LYS A 20 -2.65 26.98 -3.04
CA LYS A 20 -3.61 27.89 -2.40
C LYS A 20 -4.55 28.58 -3.41
N THR A 21 -5.66 29.07 -2.81
CA THR A 21 -6.68 30.09 -3.23
C THR A 21 -7.84 29.55 -4.09
N PHE A 22 -9.12 29.91 -3.88
CA PHE A 22 -9.76 31.13 -3.35
C PHE A 22 -11.00 30.85 -2.46
N LYS A 23 -11.26 31.74 -1.50
CA LYS A 23 -12.57 31.89 -0.81
C LYS A 23 -13.64 32.38 -1.80
N PRO A 24 -14.90 31.96 -1.59
CA PRO A 24 -15.91 32.94 -1.24
C PRO A 24 -16.74 32.55 0.00
N SER A 25 -17.19 33.60 0.68
CA SER A 25 -18.02 33.66 1.90
C SER A 25 -19.49 33.22 1.68
N PRO A 26 -20.30 33.08 2.76
CA PRO A 26 -21.37 32.08 2.86
C PRO A 26 -22.78 32.64 2.62
N CYS A 27 -23.75 31.75 2.35
CA CYS A 27 -25.16 32.05 2.54
C CYS A 27 -26.04 30.81 2.79
N ILE A 28 -26.62 30.78 4.00
CA ILE A 28 -28.02 30.50 4.37
C ILE A 28 -28.59 29.08 4.13
N THR A 29 -28.76 28.40 5.27
CA THR A 29 -29.97 27.75 5.82
C THR A 29 -31.05 27.25 4.86
N ALA A 30 -31.29 25.93 4.87
CA ALA A 30 -32.65 25.39 4.77
C ALA A 30 -32.77 24.05 5.51
N TYR A 31 -33.59 24.08 6.55
CA TYR A 31 -34.14 22.94 7.26
C TYR A 31 -34.89 22.01 6.30
N PHE A 32 -34.69 20.70 6.41
CA PHE A 32 -35.79 19.74 6.23
C PHE A 32 -35.70 18.60 7.24
N ASN A 33 -36.59 18.70 8.23
CA ASN A 33 -37.08 17.63 9.08
C ASN A 33 -37.87 16.65 8.20
N THR A 34 -37.52 15.37 8.17
CA THR A 34 -38.53 14.31 8.06
C THR A 34 -38.12 13.13 8.93
N LYS A 35 -38.89 12.98 10.01
CA LYS A 35 -38.96 11.78 10.84
C LYS A 35 -39.74 10.73 10.06
N PHE A 36 -39.21 9.50 9.98
CA PHE A 36 -40.05 8.32 9.88
C PHE A 36 -39.58 7.28 10.90
N THR A 37 -40.50 6.96 11.80
CA THR A 37 -40.41 5.98 12.88
C THR A 37 -41.00 4.65 12.44
N SER A 38 -40.28 3.56 12.73
CA SER A 38 -40.75 2.17 13.02
C SER A 38 -41.50 1.41 11.91
N ILE A 39 -41.38 0.09 11.73
CA ILE A 39 -41.77 -1.02 12.64
C ILE A 39 -41.07 -2.33 12.16
N PRO A 40 -40.84 -3.34 13.04
CA PRO A 40 -39.99 -4.50 12.79
C PRO A 40 -40.76 -5.73 12.28
N PHE A 41 -40.05 -6.69 11.69
CA PHE A 41 -40.51 -8.06 11.57
C PHE A 41 -39.40 -9.06 11.90
N HIS A 42 -39.60 -9.77 13.01
CA HIS A 42 -38.95 -11.03 13.36
C HIS A 42 -39.86 -12.18 12.92
N THR A 43 -39.27 -13.28 12.42
CA THR A 43 -39.62 -14.70 12.64
C THR A 43 -38.67 -15.56 11.79
N HIS A 44 -37.67 -16.22 12.38
CA HIS A 44 -37.65 -17.57 12.96
C HIS A 44 -37.68 -18.75 11.95
N HIS A 45 -36.55 -19.48 11.96
CA HIS A 45 -36.33 -20.92 11.77
C HIS A 45 -36.68 -21.61 10.44
N LEU A 46 -35.68 -22.29 9.86
CA LEU A 46 -35.66 -23.76 9.84
C LEU A 46 -34.27 -24.32 9.45
N CYS A 47 -33.68 -25.00 10.41
CA CYS A 47 -32.51 -25.87 10.28
C CYS A 47 -32.98 -27.24 9.75
N LYS A 48 -32.28 -27.82 8.77
CA LYS A 48 -32.41 -29.24 8.43
C LYS A 48 -31.04 -29.90 8.39
N HIS A 49 -30.77 -30.66 9.44
CA HIS A 49 -29.78 -31.73 9.52
C HIS A 49 -30.18 -32.90 8.61
N TYR A 50 -29.19 -33.52 7.97
CA TYR A 50 -29.26 -34.94 7.62
C TYR A 50 -27.99 -35.65 8.12
N HIS A 51 -28.20 -36.54 9.07
CA HIS A 51 -27.27 -37.59 9.49
C HIS A 51 -27.68 -38.87 8.74
N ILE A 52 -26.73 -39.55 8.09
CA ILE A 52 -26.82 -40.99 7.81
C ILE A 52 -25.48 -41.62 8.22
N SER A 53 -25.60 -42.81 8.79
CA SER A 53 -24.71 -43.55 9.68
C SER A 53 -23.58 -44.36 9.02
N CYS A 54 -22.68 -44.79 9.90
CA CYS A 54 -21.44 -45.57 9.75
C CYS A 54 -21.61 -47.03 9.26
N ILE A 55 -20.51 -47.63 8.73
CA ILE A 55 -19.76 -48.81 9.25
C ILE A 55 -18.68 -49.28 8.21
N PRO A 56 -17.54 -49.90 8.62
CA PRO A 56 -16.23 -49.85 7.93
C PRO A 56 -15.72 -51.21 7.37
N LEU A 57 -14.67 -51.22 6.52
CA LEU A 57 -13.61 -52.27 6.47
C LEU A 57 -12.42 -51.92 5.53
N SER A 58 -11.27 -51.61 6.12
CA SER A 58 -9.84 -51.97 5.85
C SER A 58 -9.24 -52.06 4.41
N PRO A 59 -7.90 -52.29 4.22
CA PRO A 59 -6.95 -51.25 3.82
C PRO A 59 -6.22 -51.56 2.50
N THR A 60 -6.12 -50.61 1.56
CA THR A 60 -5.31 -50.83 0.35
C THR A 60 -4.48 -49.59 -0.01
N ILE A 61 -3.17 -49.71 0.24
CA ILE A 61 -2.01 -49.20 -0.53
C ILE A 61 -2.09 -47.73 -1.02
N PRO A 62 -1.21 -46.82 -0.55
CA PRO A 62 -1.21 -45.44 -1.02
C PRO A 62 -0.67 -45.36 -2.47
N PRO A 63 -1.42 -44.82 -3.44
CA PRO A 63 -0.84 -44.45 -4.72
C PRO A 63 -0.03 -43.17 -4.52
N LYS A 64 1.24 -43.22 -4.95
CA LYS A 64 2.17 -42.09 -5.11
C LYS A 64 1.42 -40.81 -5.48
N ALA A 65 1.50 -39.80 -4.62
CA ALA A 65 1.04 -38.47 -4.91
C ALA A 65 1.84 -37.92 -6.11
N THR A 66 1.26 -38.02 -7.30
CA THR A 66 1.67 -37.22 -8.44
C THR A 66 1.44 -35.78 -8.03
N SER A 67 2.54 -35.08 -7.77
CA SER A 67 2.58 -33.66 -7.48
C SER A 67 1.77 -32.92 -8.55
N THR A 68 0.54 -32.55 -8.21
CA THR A 68 -0.21 -31.55 -8.95
C THR A 68 0.55 -30.25 -8.72
N LEU A 69 1.40 -29.91 -9.70
CA LEU A 69 1.90 -28.58 -9.94
C LEU A 69 0.72 -27.62 -9.76
N ILE A 70 0.70 -26.94 -8.62
CA ILE A 70 -0.14 -25.78 -8.40
C ILE A 70 0.37 -24.78 -9.43
N HIS A 71 -0.35 -24.67 -10.54
CA HIS A 71 -0.26 -23.53 -11.43
C HIS A 71 -0.62 -22.31 -10.57
N SER A 72 0.39 -21.68 -9.99
CA SER A 72 0.32 -20.30 -9.56
C SER A 72 -0.08 -19.51 -10.79
N SER A 73 -1.25 -18.88 -10.75
CA SER A 73 -1.68 -17.93 -11.77
C SER A 73 -0.64 -16.81 -11.82
N LEU A 74 0.32 -16.95 -12.73
CA LEU A 74 1.40 -16.03 -13.09
C LEU A 74 0.86 -14.77 -13.80
N SER A 75 -0.35 -14.29 -13.45
CA SER A 75 -0.80 -13.00 -13.93
C SER A 75 -0.08 -11.92 -13.14
N SER A 76 0.73 -11.12 -13.85
CA SER A 76 1.25 -9.86 -13.33
C SER A 76 0.10 -9.10 -12.65
N PRO A 77 0.28 -8.57 -11.44
CA PRO A 77 -0.79 -7.83 -10.79
C PRO A 77 -1.17 -6.66 -11.69
N ASN A 78 -2.45 -6.57 -12.03
CA ASN A 78 -2.96 -5.43 -12.78
C ASN A 78 -2.83 -4.19 -11.89
N PRO A 79 -2.25 -3.09 -12.39
CA PRO A 79 -2.23 -1.85 -11.64
C PRO A 79 -3.67 -1.42 -11.34
N PRO A 80 -3.93 -0.76 -10.20
CA PRO A 80 -5.25 -0.23 -9.91
C PRO A 80 -5.65 0.81 -10.96
N ILE A 81 -6.91 0.76 -11.40
CA ILE A 81 -7.48 1.70 -12.38
C ILE A 81 -8.28 2.83 -11.72
N SER A 82 -8.53 2.72 -10.41
CA SER A 82 -9.25 3.70 -9.61
C SER A 82 -8.58 3.89 -8.24
N LYS A 83 -9.00 4.94 -7.51
CA LYS A 83 -8.54 5.17 -6.13
C LYS A 83 -9.04 4.06 -5.21
N GLU A 84 -10.28 3.66 -5.39
CA GLU A 84 -10.97 2.62 -4.61
C GLU A 84 -10.28 1.27 -4.81
N ASP A 85 -9.87 0.95 -6.04
CA ASP A 85 -9.09 -0.25 -6.35
C ASP A 85 -7.72 -0.22 -5.65
N ALA A 86 -7.04 0.93 -5.65
CA ALA A 86 -5.75 1.07 -4.98
C ALA A 86 -5.88 0.86 -3.47
N ILE A 87 -6.94 1.41 -2.85
CA ILE A 87 -7.25 1.21 -1.43
C ILE A 87 -7.57 -0.27 -1.15
N LEU A 88 -8.38 -0.90 -2.00
CA LEU A 88 -8.74 -2.31 -1.85
C LEU A 88 -7.52 -3.24 -1.97
N GLN A 89 -6.64 -3.00 -2.94
CA GLN A 89 -5.40 -3.76 -3.09
C GLN A 89 -4.47 -3.57 -1.88
N ALA A 90 -4.30 -2.33 -1.41
CA ALA A 90 -3.49 -2.05 -0.23
C ALA A 90 -4.05 -2.71 1.04
N LYS A 91 -5.37 -2.64 1.23
CA LYS A 91 -6.09 -3.30 2.32
C LYS A 91 -5.93 -4.82 2.28
N THR A 92 -6.04 -5.42 1.09
CA THR A 92 -5.83 -6.86 0.88
C THR A 92 -4.39 -7.26 1.23
N SER A 93 -3.41 -6.51 0.73
CA SER A 93 -1.99 -6.72 1.03
C SER A 93 -1.73 -6.64 2.54
N LEU A 94 -2.22 -5.59 3.22
CA LEU A 94 -2.06 -5.45 4.67
C LEU A 94 -2.73 -6.60 5.44
N SER A 95 -3.97 -6.95 5.08
CA SER A 95 -4.71 -7.99 5.80
C SER A 95 -4.01 -9.34 5.73
N THR A 96 -3.43 -9.68 4.57
CA THR A 96 -2.72 -10.94 4.35
C THR A 96 -1.37 -10.99 5.08
N VAL A 97 -0.57 -9.92 5.06
CA VAL A 97 0.71 -9.90 5.78
C VAL A 97 0.55 -9.80 7.30
N LEU A 98 -0.56 -9.22 7.78
CA LEU A 98 -0.88 -9.10 9.21
C LEU A 98 -1.50 -10.36 9.80
N GLU A 99 -2.08 -11.25 8.99
CA GLU A 99 -2.78 -12.45 9.46
C GLU A 99 -1.87 -13.36 10.31
N LYS A 100 -0.65 -13.66 9.81
CA LYS A 100 0.31 -14.52 10.51
C LYS A 100 0.81 -13.92 11.85
N PRO A 101 1.33 -12.68 11.90
CA PRO A 101 1.84 -12.11 13.15
C PRO A 101 0.77 -11.87 14.20
N LEU A 102 -0.47 -11.57 13.80
CA LEU A 102 -1.57 -11.36 14.75
C LEU A 102 -2.16 -12.67 15.33
N ASN A 103 -2.10 -13.78 14.59
CA ASN A 103 -2.57 -15.08 15.07
C ASN A 103 -1.54 -15.87 15.89
N ASN A 104 -0.25 -15.54 15.79
CA ASN A 104 0.82 -16.26 16.48
C ASN A 104 1.63 -15.38 17.46
N PRO A 105 0.98 -14.65 18.40
CA PRO A 105 1.68 -13.76 19.31
C PRO A 105 2.52 -14.52 20.36
N LYS A 106 2.32 -15.83 20.55
CA LYS A 106 2.92 -16.63 21.64
C LYS A 106 4.25 -17.31 21.31
N LEU A 107 4.61 -17.42 20.03
CA LEU A 107 5.93 -17.95 19.60
C LEU A 107 7.09 -16.97 19.85
N ILE A 108 6.74 -15.75 20.26
CA ILE A 108 7.60 -14.61 20.55
C ILE A 108 8.48 -14.77 21.79
N GLY A 109 8.11 -15.64 22.74
CA GLY A 109 8.70 -15.62 24.08
C GLY A 109 9.74 -16.69 24.41
N LYS A 110 9.89 -17.77 23.62
CA LYS A 110 10.60 -18.97 24.12
C LYS A 110 11.78 -19.52 23.30
N PHE A 111 11.96 -19.25 22.00
CA PHE A 111 13.06 -19.93 21.26
C PHE A 111 13.81 -19.14 20.15
N LYS A 112 13.52 -17.85 19.92
CA LYS A 112 14.35 -16.96 19.10
C LYS A 112 13.82 -15.54 19.32
N LYS A 113 14.67 -14.51 19.39
CA LYS A 113 14.19 -13.12 19.27
C LYS A 113 13.47 -13.00 17.92
N LEU A 114 12.15 -13.10 17.91
CA LEU A 114 11.37 -13.01 16.68
C LEU A 114 11.47 -11.56 16.20
N LYS A 115 11.93 -11.36 14.97
CA LYS A 115 12.04 -10.03 14.36
C LYS A 115 10.64 -9.41 14.32
N GLN A 116 10.51 -8.20 14.86
CA GLN A 116 9.27 -7.42 14.78
C GLN A 116 8.83 -7.29 13.32
N PRO A 117 7.58 -7.66 12.96
CA PRO A 117 7.04 -7.39 11.63
C PRO A 117 6.88 -5.88 11.41
N LYS A 118 7.48 -5.37 10.34
CA LYS A 118 7.48 -3.95 10.00
C LYS A 118 7.08 -3.82 8.54
N PHE A 119 5.93 -3.20 8.28
CA PHE A 119 5.35 -3.10 6.94
C PHE A 119 5.19 -1.66 6.51
N ARG A 120 5.29 -1.41 5.20
CA ARG A 120 5.09 -0.09 4.60
C ARG A 120 4.11 -0.17 3.45
N VAL A 121 3.24 0.83 3.38
CA VAL A 121 2.22 0.98 2.35
C VAL A 121 2.29 2.40 1.79
N GLU A 122 2.26 2.49 0.46
CA GLU A 122 2.31 3.74 -0.28
C GLU A 122 1.17 3.78 -1.30
N ILE A 123 0.23 4.69 -1.10
CA ILE A 123 -0.95 4.87 -1.94
C ILE A 123 -1.08 6.36 -2.25
N PRO A 124 -1.40 6.76 -3.50
CA PRO A 124 -1.61 8.16 -3.83
C PRO A 124 -2.73 8.75 -2.97
N VAL A 125 -2.49 9.94 -2.43
CA VAL A 125 -3.50 10.71 -1.69
C VAL A 125 -3.84 11.96 -2.50
N ILE A 126 -5.12 12.35 -2.48
CA ILE A 126 -5.61 13.55 -3.16
C ILE A 126 -4.96 14.80 -2.55
N ASP A 127 -5.01 14.90 -1.22
CA ASP A 127 -4.41 15.97 -0.44
C ASP A 127 -4.13 15.51 1.01
N ASP A 128 -3.37 16.32 1.74
CA ASP A 128 -3.04 16.11 3.15
C ASP A 128 -4.11 16.67 4.11
N SER A 129 -5.34 16.92 3.64
CA SER A 129 -6.39 17.48 4.49
C SER A 129 -6.84 16.47 5.55
N PRO A 130 -7.35 16.95 6.70
CA PRO A 130 -7.88 16.08 7.74
C PRO A 130 -8.97 15.12 7.24
N ASP A 131 -9.88 15.58 6.38
CA ASP A 131 -10.97 14.77 5.86
C ASP A 131 -10.45 13.66 4.93
N SER A 132 -9.54 14.00 4.00
CA SER A 132 -8.95 13.03 3.07
C SER A 132 -8.16 11.94 3.79
N LEU A 133 -7.33 12.29 4.76
CA LEU A 133 -6.51 11.34 5.52
C LEU A 133 -7.35 10.49 6.48
N SER A 134 -8.36 11.09 7.13
CA SER A 134 -9.29 10.37 8.00
C SER A 134 -10.11 9.35 7.21
N LYS A 135 -10.61 9.75 6.04
CA LYS A 135 -11.34 8.87 5.13
C LYS A 135 -10.45 7.73 4.62
N LEU A 136 -9.22 8.02 4.20
CA LEU A 136 -8.28 6.98 3.77
C LEU A 136 -8.01 5.96 4.89
N ALA A 137 -7.76 6.43 6.11
CA ALA A 137 -7.55 5.55 7.26
C ALA A 137 -8.79 4.69 7.54
N LEU A 138 -9.98 5.28 7.45
CA LEU A 138 -11.25 4.58 7.63
C LEU A 138 -11.48 3.51 6.54
N ASP A 139 -11.28 3.85 5.27
CA ASP A 139 -11.48 2.94 4.13
C ASP A 139 -10.51 1.72 4.19
N ILE A 140 -9.34 1.90 4.80
CA ILE A 140 -8.36 0.81 4.99
C ILE A 140 -8.68 0.01 6.26
N PHE A 141 -8.87 0.66 7.41
CA PHE A 141 -8.86 0.01 8.73
C PHE A 141 -10.24 -0.20 9.37
N GLY A 142 -11.26 0.55 8.96
CA GLY A 142 -12.61 0.49 9.56
C GLY A 142 -13.28 -0.87 9.42
N ASP A 143 -13.13 -1.49 8.25
CA ASP A 143 -13.68 -2.79 7.89
C ASP A 143 -12.59 -3.79 7.45
N MET A 144 -11.36 -3.61 7.94
CA MET A 144 -10.27 -4.55 7.70
C MET A 144 -10.60 -5.91 8.31
N SER A 145 -10.87 -6.91 7.47
CA SER A 145 -11.15 -8.28 7.90
C SER A 145 -9.85 -9.08 7.93
N ILE A 146 -9.26 -9.20 9.12
CA ILE A 146 -8.16 -10.13 9.35
C ILE A 146 -8.75 -11.37 10.02
N LYS A 147 -8.47 -12.54 9.46
CA LYS A 147 -8.94 -13.83 9.99
C LYS A 147 -8.22 -14.13 11.31
N ARG A 148 -8.68 -13.55 12.42
CA ARG A 148 -8.16 -13.80 13.76
C ARG A 148 -9.01 -14.83 14.49
N LYS A 149 -8.38 -15.82 15.10
CA LYS A 149 -9.06 -16.68 16.07
C LYS A 149 -9.27 -15.91 17.37
N GLY A 150 -10.52 -15.61 17.73
CA GLY A 150 -10.87 -15.03 19.04
C GLY A 150 -11.34 -13.58 18.95
N SER A 151 -10.71 -12.69 19.74
CA SER A 151 -11.15 -11.31 19.94
C SER A 151 -10.93 -10.40 18.72
N ALA A 152 -11.68 -9.31 18.66
CA ALA A 152 -11.43 -8.21 17.73
C ALA A 152 -9.98 -7.70 17.83
N ILE A 153 -9.47 -7.20 16.71
CA ILE A 153 -8.12 -6.64 16.64
C ILE A 153 -8.16 -5.21 17.16
N LYS A 154 -7.19 -4.89 18.03
CA LYS A 154 -6.95 -3.55 18.51
C LYS A 154 -5.90 -2.87 17.64
N ILE A 155 -6.32 -1.86 16.90
CA ILE A 155 -5.47 -1.07 16.01
C ILE A 155 -5.22 0.27 16.69
N LEU A 156 -3.95 0.64 16.88
CA LEU A 156 -3.57 1.99 17.29
C LEU A 156 -3.10 2.79 16.09
N ILE A 157 -3.76 3.89 15.77
CA ILE A 157 -3.34 4.81 14.71
C ILE A 157 -2.68 6.04 15.34
N LEU A 158 -1.41 6.24 15.00
CA LEU A 158 -0.63 7.43 15.32
C LEU A 158 -0.73 8.45 14.19
N TRP A 159 -1.26 9.62 14.55
CA TRP A 159 -1.46 10.77 13.68
C TRP A 159 -0.32 11.77 13.86
N PRO A 160 0.10 12.49 12.80
CA PRO A 160 1.27 13.36 12.90
C PRO A 160 0.98 14.64 13.71
N ASN A 161 -0.28 15.02 13.88
CA ASN A 161 -0.67 16.16 14.72
C ASN A 161 -2.07 15.97 15.33
N PRO A 162 -2.43 16.76 16.37
CA PRO A 162 -3.73 16.67 17.02
C PRO A 162 -4.92 16.94 16.09
N SER A 163 -4.82 17.89 15.16
CA SER A 163 -5.93 18.25 14.26
C SER A 163 -6.38 17.08 13.38
N LEU A 164 -5.42 16.30 12.86
CA LEU A 164 -5.73 15.10 12.09
C LEU A 164 -6.32 13.98 12.96
N LYS A 165 -5.84 13.83 14.19
CA LYS A 165 -6.39 12.87 15.16
C LYS A 165 -7.86 13.16 15.45
N GLU A 166 -8.21 14.42 15.73
CA GLU A 166 -9.61 14.79 16.04
C GLU A 166 -10.55 14.54 14.85
N ALA A 167 -10.12 14.89 13.62
CA ALA A 167 -10.89 14.60 12.42
C ALA A 167 -11.13 13.09 12.24
N ALA A 168 -10.12 12.27 12.55
CA ALA A 168 -10.23 10.83 12.46
C ALA A 168 -11.21 10.25 13.49
N ILE A 169 -11.18 10.76 14.72
CA ILE A 169 -12.15 10.34 15.76
C ILE A 169 -13.58 10.57 15.28
N VAL A 170 -13.87 11.73 14.69
CA VAL A 170 -15.19 12.06 14.12
C VAL A 170 -15.55 11.11 12.97
N ALA A 171 -14.62 10.86 12.04
CA ALA A 171 -14.84 9.97 10.90
C ALA A 171 -15.16 8.53 11.33
N PHE A 172 -14.42 8.00 12.31
CA PHE A 172 -14.58 6.63 12.80
C PHE A 172 -15.81 6.46 13.70
N GLN A 173 -16.18 7.45 14.50
CA GLN A 173 -17.41 7.41 15.30
C GLN A 173 -18.68 7.29 14.45
N SER A 174 -18.64 7.82 13.23
CA SER A 174 -19.78 7.82 12.31
C SER A 174 -20.01 6.47 11.62
N HIS A 175 -19.15 5.47 11.85
CA HIS A 175 -19.16 4.19 11.12
C HIS A 175 -19.20 2.99 12.08
N SER A 176 -19.95 1.96 11.69
CA SER A 176 -19.89 0.66 12.38
C SER A 176 -18.59 -0.04 11.99
N ILE A 177 -17.65 -0.13 12.94
CA ILE A 177 -16.33 -0.73 12.73
C ILE A 177 -16.26 -2.13 13.33
N ASN A 178 -15.59 -3.04 12.63
CA ASN A 178 -15.39 -4.42 13.09
C ASN A 178 -14.20 -4.55 14.07
N ASN A 179 -13.29 -3.57 14.03
CA ASN A 179 -12.07 -3.54 14.82
C ASN A 179 -12.16 -2.46 15.91
N ILE A 180 -11.40 -2.64 17.00
CA ILE A 180 -11.25 -1.60 18.01
C ILE A 180 -10.13 -0.69 17.51
N VAL A 181 -10.46 0.54 17.13
CA VAL A 181 -9.48 1.52 16.63
C VAL A 181 -9.30 2.62 17.65
N GLU A 182 -8.06 2.79 18.12
CA GLU A 182 -7.66 3.87 19.02
C GLU A 182 -6.80 4.88 18.26
N HIS A 183 -6.97 6.16 18.59
CA HIS A 183 -6.33 7.28 17.91
C HIS A 183 -5.45 8.05 18.88
N ILE A 184 -4.21 8.31 18.49
CA ILE A 184 -3.25 9.12 19.26
C ILE A 184 -2.46 10.01 18.31
N ASP A 185 -2.08 11.20 18.74
CA ASP A 185 -1.13 12.02 17.98
C ASP A 185 0.31 11.80 18.49
N ILE A 186 1.28 11.86 17.59
CA ILE A 186 2.71 11.59 17.86
C ILE A 186 3.25 12.48 18.99
N VAL A 187 2.78 13.73 19.09
CA VAL A 187 3.22 14.69 20.11
C VAL A 187 2.74 14.29 21.51
N SER A 188 1.58 13.64 21.61
CA SER A 188 0.97 13.24 22.88
C SER A 188 1.45 11.87 23.39
N VAL A 189 2.18 11.09 22.58
CA VAL A 189 2.70 9.75 22.95
C VAL A 189 3.39 9.72 24.31
N ALA A 190 4.24 10.71 24.60
CA ALA A 190 4.99 10.77 25.85
C ALA A 190 4.10 10.96 27.09
N LYS A 191 2.87 11.44 26.91
CA LYS A 191 1.89 11.70 27.97
C LYS A 191 0.83 10.60 28.07
N THR A 192 0.82 9.67 27.13
CA THR A 192 -0.20 8.62 27.07
C THR A 192 0.09 7.51 28.07
N ASP A 193 -0.97 6.98 28.67
CA ASP A 193 -0.91 5.83 29.55
C ASP A 193 -0.23 4.65 28.83
N PRO A 194 0.88 4.10 29.35
CA PRO A 194 1.55 2.95 28.77
C PRO A 194 0.63 1.74 28.56
N ARG A 195 -0.47 1.63 29.34
CA ARG A 195 -1.48 0.56 29.17
C ARG A 195 -2.17 0.62 27.82
N ILE A 196 -2.43 1.82 27.28
CA ILE A 196 -3.05 2.02 25.96
C ILE A 196 -2.11 1.46 24.89
N LEU A 197 -0.85 1.88 24.91
CA LEU A 197 0.19 1.40 24.00
C LEU A 197 0.36 -0.12 24.11
N ASN A 198 0.39 -0.66 25.33
CA ASN A 198 0.55 -2.10 25.55
C ASN A 198 -0.67 -2.94 25.15
N SER A 199 -1.85 -2.34 24.98
CA SER A 199 -3.08 -3.07 24.68
C SER A 199 -3.31 -3.31 23.19
N ALA A 200 -2.79 -2.45 22.31
CA ALA A 200 -2.99 -2.57 20.88
C ALA A 200 -2.24 -3.78 20.30
N ASP A 201 -2.82 -4.45 19.30
CA ASP A 201 -2.23 -5.61 18.63
C ASP A 201 -1.35 -5.20 17.45
N VAL A 202 -1.67 -4.07 16.80
CA VAL A 202 -0.92 -3.49 15.67
C VAL A 202 -0.89 -1.97 15.78
N THR A 203 0.21 -1.38 15.37
CA THR A 203 0.43 0.06 15.41
C THR A 203 0.65 0.62 14.01
N ILE A 204 -0.11 1.66 13.65
CA ILE A 204 -0.06 2.32 12.35
C ILE A 204 0.46 3.74 12.53
N PHE A 205 1.55 4.10 11.87
CA PHE A 205 1.95 5.50 11.73
C PHE A 205 1.39 6.01 10.41
N LEU A 206 0.41 6.91 10.50
CA LEU A 206 -0.21 7.52 9.33
C LEU A 206 0.51 8.81 8.97
N VAL A 207 0.99 8.88 7.73
CA VAL A 207 1.64 10.05 7.13
C VAL A 207 2.71 10.71 8.03
N PRO A 208 3.64 9.93 8.64
CA PRO A 208 4.65 10.50 9.51
C PRO A 208 5.61 11.40 8.73
N GLU A 209 6.05 12.48 9.40
CA GLU A 209 7.06 13.39 8.87
C GLU A 209 8.48 12.92 9.19
N SER A 210 9.47 13.31 8.39
CA SER A 210 10.88 12.97 8.64
C SER A 210 11.38 13.51 9.99
N SER A 211 10.88 14.68 10.41
CA SER A 211 11.12 15.29 11.73
C SER A 211 10.67 14.41 12.91
N GLN A 212 9.74 13.48 12.67
CA GLN A 212 9.13 12.62 13.68
C GLN A 212 9.81 11.24 13.76
N LEU A 213 10.79 10.96 12.91
CA LEU A 213 11.34 9.62 12.75
C LEU A 213 11.94 9.03 14.03
N SER A 214 12.55 9.86 14.87
CA SER A 214 13.05 9.44 16.20
C SER A 214 11.93 8.95 17.11
N VAL A 215 10.77 9.63 17.10
CA VAL A 215 9.59 9.24 17.88
C VAL A 215 8.95 7.98 17.29
N VAL A 216 8.85 7.90 15.96
CA VAL A 216 8.37 6.70 15.25
C VAL A 216 9.20 5.48 15.63
N LYS A 217 10.53 5.61 15.68
CA LYS A 217 11.43 4.54 16.14
C LYS A 217 11.18 4.18 17.60
N MET A 218 11.13 5.17 18.49
CA MET A 218 10.91 4.95 19.92
C MET A 218 9.60 4.20 20.20
N VAL A 219 8.50 4.60 19.55
CA VAL A 219 7.22 3.91 19.65
C VAL A 219 7.31 2.51 19.03
N SER A 220 7.90 2.35 17.84
CA SER A 220 8.08 1.03 17.22
C SER A 220 8.83 0.07 18.15
N ASP A 221 9.88 0.53 18.82
CA ASP A 221 10.68 -0.29 19.73
C ASP A 221 9.87 -0.68 20.98
N ALA A 222 9.05 0.23 21.52
CA ALA A 222 8.15 -0.04 22.65
C ALA A 222 7.06 -1.07 22.33
N PHE A 223 6.66 -1.18 21.05
CA PHE A 223 5.70 -2.16 20.57
C PHE A 223 6.31 -3.51 20.25
N SER A 224 7.64 -3.64 20.27
CA SER A 224 8.30 -4.89 19.93
C SER A 224 7.82 -6.02 20.85
N PRO A 225 7.39 -7.16 20.29
CA PRO A 225 7.56 -7.60 18.90
C PRO A 225 6.30 -7.52 18.02
N LYS A 226 5.28 -6.76 18.42
CA LYS A 226 4.01 -6.59 17.69
C LYS A 226 4.22 -5.90 16.35
N PRO A 227 3.38 -6.20 15.34
CA PRO A 227 3.49 -5.60 14.02
C PRO A 227 3.34 -4.08 14.04
N VAL A 228 4.12 -3.42 13.18
CA VAL A 228 4.08 -1.97 12.97
C VAL A 228 3.94 -1.67 11.47
N VAL A 229 3.12 -0.68 11.13
CA VAL A 229 2.87 -0.25 9.75
C VAL A 229 3.21 1.23 9.58
N LEU A 230 3.98 1.56 8.54
CA LEU A 230 4.10 2.93 8.01
C LEU A 230 3.13 3.07 6.83
N LEU A 231 2.19 4.01 6.91
CA LEU A 231 1.28 4.32 5.82
C LEU A 231 1.57 5.72 5.29
N ASN A 232 1.99 5.81 4.03
CA ASN A 232 2.29 7.06 3.32
C ASN A 232 3.27 8.00 4.05
N PRO A 233 4.48 7.55 4.45
CA PRO A 233 5.47 8.46 5.04
C PRO A 233 5.78 9.65 4.11
N LYS A 234 5.98 10.85 4.66
CA LYS A 234 6.16 12.09 3.88
C LYS A 234 7.57 12.30 3.28
N TRP A 235 8.45 11.33 3.45
CA TRP A 235 9.80 11.39 2.89
C TRP A 235 9.92 10.51 1.64
N ALA A 236 10.69 10.99 0.67
CA ALA A 236 11.03 10.20 -0.50
C ALA A 236 12.03 9.08 -0.16
N PHE A 237 12.13 8.07 -1.04
CA PHE A 237 13.05 6.96 -0.83
C PHE A 237 14.53 7.42 -0.86
N GLU A 238 14.83 8.43 -1.66
CA GLU A 238 16.16 9.03 -1.81
C GLU A 238 16.59 9.78 -0.55
N GLU A 239 15.63 10.26 0.25
CA GLU A 239 15.92 10.92 1.53
C GLU A 239 16.36 9.91 2.60
N GLU A 240 16.06 8.62 2.44
CA GLU A 240 16.27 7.62 3.49
C GLU A 240 17.73 7.40 3.84
N SER A 241 18.64 7.55 2.87
CA SER A 241 20.08 7.49 3.12
C SER A 241 20.57 8.65 3.99
N ASN A 242 19.85 9.76 4.02
CA ASN A 242 20.22 10.98 4.73
C ASN A 242 19.76 10.98 6.19
N PHE A 243 19.03 9.94 6.63
CA PHE A 243 18.58 9.80 8.02
C PHE A 243 19.67 9.29 8.98
N GLY A 244 20.92 9.16 8.52
CA GLY A 244 22.05 8.77 9.36
C GLY A 244 21.80 7.43 10.07
N ASN A 245 21.81 7.44 11.41
CA ASN A 245 21.58 6.25 12.24
C ASN A 245 20.14 5.68 12.15
N LEU A 246 19.18 6.44 11.64
CA LEU A 246 17.78 6.00 11.47
C LEU A 246 17.52 5.36 10.09
N SER A 247 18.46 5.45 9.15
CA SER A 247 18.35 4.82 7.82
C SER A 247 18.11 3.30 7.91
N GLY A 248 18.85 2.62 8.80
CA GLY A 248 18.67 1.19 9.08
C GLY A 248 17.30 0.84 9.67
N PHE A 249 16.68 1.77 10.40
CA PHE A 249 15.33 1.60 10.92
C PHE A 249 14.29 1.72 9.80
N VAL A 250 14.37 2.73 8.94
CA VAL A 250 13.42 2.91 7.82
C VAL A 250 13.52 1.77 6.82
N SER A 251 14.75 1.38 6.44
CA SER A 251 14.98 0.24 5.54
C SER A 251 14.57 -1.12 6.12
N SER A 252 14.29 -1.20 7.42
CA SER A 252 13.78 -2.42 8.05
C SER A 252 12.31 -2.71 7.75
N PHE A 253 11.57 -1.73 7.21
CA PHE A 253 10.18 -1.87 6.81
C PHE A 253 10.07 -2.52 5.43
N GLU A 254 9.35 -3.63 5.36
CA GLU A 254 9.01 -4.27 4.11
C GLU A 254 7.86 -3.53 3.42
N VAL A 255 8.09 -3.02 2.21
CA VAL A 255 7.00 -2.45 1.41
C VAL A 255 6.13 -3.58 0.87
N VAL A 256 4.88 -3.63 1.32
CA VAL A 256 3.91 -4.68 0.95
C VAL A 256 2.92 -4.21 -0.11
N TYR A 257 2.76 -2.90 -0.23
CA TYR A 257 2.02 -2.26 -1.30
C TYR A 257 2.63 -0.90 -1.63
N SER A 258 2.82 -0.61 -2.90
CA SER A 258 3.21 0.71 -3.39
C SER A 258 2.56 0.94 -4.74
N PHE A 259 1.88 2.07 -4.92
CA PHE A 259 1.40 2.53 -6.21
C PHE A 259 1.73 4.00 -6.34
N MET A 260 2.96 4.32 -6.74
CA MET A 260 3.48 5.68 -6.76
C MET A 260 3.60 6.21 -8.18
N GLY A 261 3.01 7.38 -8.43
CA GLY A 261 3.04 8.04 -9.72
C GLY A 261 4.44 8.53 -10.10
N LEU A 262 4.77 8.41 -11.38
CA LEU A 262 5.95 8.96 -12.04
C LEU A 262 5.48 9.87 -13.17
N GLU A 263 5.98 11.11 -13.24
CA GLU A 263 5.86 11.92 -14.46
C GLU A 263 7.21 11.91 -15.18
N VAL A 264 7.24 11.35 -16.39
CA VAL A 264 8.45 11.32 -17.21
C VAL A 264 8.36 12.40 -18.26
N ARG A 265 9.28 13.36 -18.21
CA ARG A 265 9.37 14.43 -19.19
C ARG A 265 10.49 14.12 -20.19
N GLY A 266 10.11 13.71 -21.40
CA GLY A 266 11.01 13.70 -22.55
C GLY A 266 11.09 15.07 -23.21
N LEU A 267 12.03 15.25 -24.14
CA LEU A 267 12.25 16.52 -24.85
C LEU A 267 11.00 17.05 -25.58
N LEU A 268 10.10 16.16 -26.03
CA LEU A 268 8.88 16.50 -26.78
C LEU A 268 7.62 15.76 -26.31
N SER A 269 7.70 14.93 -25.25
CA SER A 269 6.53 14.17 -24.78
C SER A 269 6.57 13.95 -23.27
N LYS A 270 5.42 14.12 -22.62
CA LYS A 270 5.20 13.67 -21.25
C LYS A 270 4.56 12.30 -21.26
N ARG A 271 5.01 11.39 -20.39
CA ARG A 271 4.36 10.10 -20.16
C ARG A 271 4.15 9.91 -18.67
N LYS A 272 2.98 9.40 -18.29
CA LYS A 272 2.73 8.95 -16.93
C LYS A 272 3.28 7.54 -16.79
N GLY A 273 3.89 7.28 -15.65
CA GLY A 273 4.27 5.95 -15.23
C GLY A 273 3.93 5.75 -13.77
N VAL A 274 4.14 4.53 -13.29
CA VAL A 274 3.97 4.18 -11.89
C VAL A 274 5.06 3.21 -11.46
N ILE A 275 5.53 3.34 -10.23
CA ILE A 275 6.24 2.28 -9.52
C ILE A 275 5.20 1.51 -8.73
N PHE A 276 5.07 0.22 -9.02
CA PHE A 276 4.03 -0.61 -8.46
C PHE A 276 4.60 -1.86 -7.79
N LYS A 277 4.11 -2.14 -6.58
CA LYS A 277 4.30 -3.41 -5.87
C LYS A 277 3.00 -3.78 -5.19
N TYR A 278 2.59 -5.04 -5.32
CA TYR A 278 1.40 -5.56 -4.66
C TYR A 278 1.64 -6.98 -4.16
N VAL A 279 1.73 -7.14 -2.82
CA VAL A 279 1.85 -8.44 -2.17
C VAL A 279 0.47 -9.04 -1.90
N ARG A 280 0.20 -10.22 -2.47
CA ARG A 280 -1.12 -10.90 -2.36
C ARG A 280 -1.15 -12.05 -1.35
N ASP A 281 -0.08 -12.83 -1.26
CA ASP A 281 -0.11 -14.10 -0.52
C ASP A 281 0.57 -14.03 0.86
N GLY A 282 0.73 -12.83 1.42
CA GLY A 282 1.40 -12.63 2.71
C GLY A 282 2.92 -12.91 2.71
N VAL A 283 3.51 -13.27 1.57
CA VAL A 283 4.95 -13.51 1.39
C VAL A 283 5.51 -12.46 0.44
N GLY A 284 6.05 -11.36 0.99
CA GLY A 284 6.53 -10.25 0.14
C GLY A 284 7.88 -10.50 -0.55
N SER A 285 8.58 -11.60 -0.25
CA SER A 285 9.87 -11.95 -0.86
C SER A 285 9.77 -12.46 -2.31
N GLY A 286 8.59 -12.85 -2.79
CA GLY A 286 8.39 -13.31 -4.16
C GLY A 286 7.96 -12.20 -5.13
N GLU A 287 7.36 -11.13 -4.59
CA GLU A 287 6.68 -10.12 -5.38
C GLU A 287 7.63 -9.04 -5.86
N ARG A 288 7.60 -8.80 -7.18
CA ARG A 288 8.52 -7.88 -7.84
C ARG A 288 7.98 -6.45 -7.82
N TRP A 289 8.91 -5.51 -7.81
CA TRP A 289 8.62 -4.13 -8.14
C TRP A 289 8.48 -4.00 -9.65
N ASN A 290 7.42 -3.38 -10.13
CA ASN A 290 7.18 -3.17 -11.55
C ASN A 290 7.20 -1.67 -11.85
N VAL A 291 7.88 -1.30 -12.93
CA VAL A 291 7.75 0.03 -13.53
C VAL A 291 6.77 -0.10 -14.67
N LEU A 292 5.66 0.63 -14.59
CA LEU A 292 4.66 0.67 -15.65
C LEU A 292 4.62 2.06 -16.28
N VAL A 293 4.31 2.11 -17.57
CA VAL A 293 4.18 3.36 -18.33
C VAL A 293 2.91 3.30 -19.16
N GLU A 294 2.25 4.44 -19.29
CA GLU A 294 1.10 4.64 -20.15
C GLU A 294 1.51 4.46 -21.63
N GLU A 295 0.90 3.49 -22.30
CA GLU A 295 1.02 3.25 -23.73
C GLU A 295 -0.41 3.21 -24.32
N GLY A 296 -0.89 4.37 -24.80
CA GLY A 296 -2.30 4.53 -25.19
C GLY A 296 -3.20 4.66 -23.97
N GLU A 297 -4.23 3.83 -23.88
CA GLU A 297 -5.16 3.79 -22.74
C GLU A 297 -4.77 2.75 -21.67
N GLU A 298 -3.68 2.01 -21.88
CA GLU A 298 -3.25 0.92 -20.98
C GLU A 298 -1.93 1.23 -20.26
N MET A 299 -1.82 0.70 -19.03
CA MET A 299 -0.57 0.71 -18.25
C MET A 299 0.21 -0.58 -18.52
N LYS A 300 1.37 -0.44 -19.14
CA LYS A 300 2.21 -1.59 -19.52
C LYS A 300 3.46 -1.68 -18.68
N VAL A 301 3.78 -2.89 -18.21
CA VAL A 301 5.04 -3.17 -17.51
C VAL A 301 6.21 -3.03 -18.49
N VAL A 302 7.15 -2.14 -18.16
CA VAL A 302 8.36 -1.90 -18.96
C VAL A 302 9.62 -2.45 -18.31
N SER A 303 9.60 -2.67 -17.00
CA SER A 303 10.68 -3.33 -16.26
C SER A 303 10.18 -3.90 -14.93
N SER A 304 10.90 -4.91 -14.41
CA SER A 304 10.61 -5.54 -13.12
C SER A 304 11.88 -5.75 -12.29
N PHE A 305 11.87 -5.31 -11.04
CA PHE A 305 13.00 -5.35 -10.10
C PHE A 305 12.70 -6.28 -8.91
N LYS A 306 13.75 -6.90 -8.36
CA LYS A 306 13.64 -7.72 -7.13
C LYS A 306 13.61 -6.86 -5.87
N VAL A 307 14.32 -5.74 -5.90
CA VAL A 307 14.36 -4.72 -4.85
C VAL A 307 13.70 -3.45 -5.34
N ARG A 308 13.41 -2.51 -4.44
CA ARG A 308 12.84 -1.22 -4.84
C ARG A 308 13.85 -0.53 -5.76
N PRO A 309 13.47 -0.15 -6.99
CA PRO A 309 14.38 0.55 -7.87
C PRO A 309 14.61 1.97 -7.34
N SER A 310 15.85 2.43 -7.46
CA SER A 310 16.21 3.84 -7.27
C SER A 310 15.62 4.71 -8.37
N ILE A 311 15.48 6.01 -8.12
CA ILE A 311 15.05 6.96 -9.15
C ILE A 311 15.92 6.84 -10.41
N GLY A 312 17.25 6.79 -10.27
CA GLY A 312 18.21 6.65 -11.38
C GLY A 312 18.00 5.41 -12.26
N GLU A 313 17.69 4.27 -11.65
CA GLU A 313 17.35 3.04 -12.39
C GLU A 313 16.03 3.19 -13.15
N VAL A 314 15.04 3.83 -12.52
CA VAL A 314 13.76 4.14 -13.16
C VAL A 314 13.97 5.09 -14.34
N GLU A 315 14.76 6.16 -14.20
CA GLU A 315 15.04 7.09 -15.32
C GLU A 315 15.72 6.35 -16.46
N THR A 316 16.70 5.50 -16.17
CA THR A 316 17.43 4.72 -17.18
C THR A 316 16.49 3.82 -17.99
N VAL A 317 15.59 3.10 -17.32
CA VAL A 317 14.57 2.28 -17.97
C VAL A 317 13.70 3.12 -18.91
N LEU A 318 13.28 4.29 -18.44
CA LEU A 318 12.39 5.18 -19.17
C LEU A 318 13.08 5.83 -20.37
N TYR A 319 14.35 6.25 -20.24
CA TYR A 319 15.14 6.77 -21.34
C TYR A 319 15.34 5.72 -22.44
N ASN A 320 15.66 4.47 -22.06
CA ASN A 320 15.79 3.38 -23.01
C ASN A 320 14.46 3.12 -23.76
N LEU A 321 13.34 3.16 -23.04
CA LEU A 321 12.01 3.04 -23.65
C LEU A 321 11.72 4.17 -24.64
N MET A 322 12.09 5.41 -24.31
CA MET A 322 11.94 6.57 -25.21
C MET A 322 12.81 6.44 -26.45
N ALA A 323 14.07 6.01 -26.31
CA ALA A 323 14.98 5.82 -27.43
C ALA A 323 14.50 4.77 -28.43
N ILE A 324 13.96 3.64 -27.94
CA ILE A 324 13.41 2.57 -28.79
C ILE A 324 12.15 3.04 -29.54
N ASN A 325 11.35 3.91 -28.93
CA ASN A 325 10.09 4.39 -29.49
C ASN A 325 10.20 5.71 -30.26
N SER A 326 11.41 6.27 -30.41
CA SER A 326 11.63 7.54 -31.11
C SER A 326 11.20 7.45 -32.58
N PRO A 327 10.60 8.52 -33.15
CA PRO A 327 10.24 8.57 -34.56
C PRO A 327 11.39 8.21 -35.50
N ILE A 328 12.63 8.56 -35.15
CA ILE A 328 13.82 8.30 -35.97
C ILE A 328 14.12 6.78 -36.03
N THR A 329 14.01 6.08 -34.90
CA THR A 329 14.19 4.61 -34.81
C THR A 329 13.03 3.85 -35.45
N LYS A 330 11.79 4.35 -35.34
CA LYS A 330 10.63 3.79 -36.05
C LYS A 330 10.77 3.95 -37.57
N SER A 331 11.20 5.13 -38.04
CA SER A 331 11.47 5.38 -39.46
C SER A 331 12.58 4.48 -39.98
N ALA A 332 13.68 4.30 -39.24
CA ALA A 332 14.76 3.40 -39.65
C ALA A 332 14.32 1.93 -39.76
N LYS A 333 13.46 1.45 -38.85
CA LYS A 333 12.85 0.11 -38.96
C LYS A 333 11.93 0.01 -40.17
N PHE A 334 11.15 1.05 -40.48
CA PHE A 334 10.28 1.10 -41.65
C PHE A 334 11.09 1.06 -42.95
N PHE A 335 12.15 1.87 -43.07
CA PHE A 335 13.04 1.84 -44.24
C PHE A 335 13.80 0.52 -44.36
N LYS A 336 14.28 -0.07 -43.26
CA LYS A 336 14.88 -1.42 -43.29
C LYS A 336 13.88 -2.50 -43.70
N GLY A 337 12.62 -2.40 -43.26
CA GLY A 337 11.52 -3.29 -43.68
C GLY A 337 11.19 -3.18 -45.17
N LEU A 338 11.20 -1.97 -45.71
CA LEU A 338 11.04 -1.74 -47.15
C LEU A 338 12.22 -2.29 -47.96
N VAL A 339 13.46 -2.03 -47.52
CA VAL A 339 14.66 -2.51 -48.22
C VAL A 339 14.78 -4.04 -48.17
N SER A 340 14.41 -4.68 -47.06
CA SER A 340 14.44 -6.16 -46.94
C SER A 340 13.34 -6.86 -47.74
N ASN A 341 12.15 -6.28 -47.88
CA ASN A 341 11.11 -6.80 -48.77
C ASN A 341 11.47 -6.64 -50.26
N VAL A 342 12.29 -5.63 -50.61
CA VAL A 342 12.76 -5.40 -51.99
C VAL A 342 14.00 -6.24 -52.33
N THR A 343 14.80 -6.69 -51.35
CA THR A 343 16.02 -7.48 -51.58
C THR A 343 15.88 -8.99 -51.42
N GLY A 344 14.67 -9.51 -51.16
CA GLY A 344 14.33 -10.92 -51.41
C GLY A 344 15.32 -11.96 -50.87
N LYS A 345 15.54 -12.01 -49.55
CA LYS A 345 16.09 -13.20 -48.88
C LYS A 345 15.19 -13.61 -47.73
N LYS A 346 14.40 -14.65 -47.98
CA LYS A 346 13.75 -15.47 -46.96
C LYS A 346 14.79 -16.31 -46.23
#